data_AF-A0A2G3PY25-F1
#
_entry.id   AF-A0A2G3PY25-F1
#
_cell.length_a   1.000
_cell.length_b   1.000
_cell.length_c   1.000
_cell.angle_alpha   90.00
_cell.angle_beta   90.00
_cell.angle_gamma   90.00
#
_symmetry.space_group_name_H-M   'P 1'
#
loop_
_entity.id
_entity.type
_entity.pdbx_description
1 polymer ?
#
loop_
_entity_poly.entity_id
_entity_poly.type
_entity_poly.pdbx_seq_one_letter_code
_entity_poly.pdbx_strand_id
1 'polypeptide(L)'
;MSLIGSEPRLIIDFELYKGCEDSSKKDEGELTVAKRLLSRVMKEHKHAIEVVVYDALACNSSWINHCLDHKVIPIVHVKDNNITSIKEVKTKINKGNVREVWQDEKRECEVKAYEETFKMDEVIEPLRFVKFSKKRKQGKYSQVLMVTTDFNIPLQTLYKMMHMRWDNEIQRLTIKEIIRLLQKELYLLKYNRKYIFDTT
;
A
#
# COMPACT_ATOMS: atom_id res chain seq x y z
N MET A 1 -15.99 -12.76 5.51
CA MET A 1 -14.57 -12.79 5.95
C MET A 1 -13.72 -12.38 4.74
N SER A 2 -12.82 -11.39 4.82
CA SER A 2 -12.04 -10.95 3.65
C SER A 2 -10.82 -11.85 3.39
N LEU A 3 -10.60 -12.23 2.13
CA LEU A 3 -9.50 -13.09 1.66
C LEU A 3 -8.16 -12.34 1.51
N ILE A 4 -8.00 -11.20 2.19
CA ILE A 4 -6.84 -10.33 1.99
C ILE A 4 -5.61 -10.99 2.60
N GLY A 5 -4.64 -11.33 1.74
CA GLY A 5 -3.39 -11.96 2.15
C GLY A 5 -3.41 -13.49 2.16
N SER A 6 -4.53 -14.13 1.81
CA SER A 6 -4.56 -15.58 1.53
C SER A 6 -4.04 -15.86 0.12
N GLU A 7 -3.48 -17.05 -0.08
CA GLU A 7 -3.12 -17.54 -1.41
C GLU A 7 -4.37 -17.86 -2.23
N PRO A 8 -4.34 -17.74 -3.58
CA PRO A 8 -3.19 -17.43 -4.44
C PRO A 8 -2.94 -15.93 -4.67
N ARG A 9 -1.69 -15.59 -5.04
CA ARG A 9 -1.27 -14.23 -5.43
C ARG A 9 -1.11 -14.16 -6.94
N LEU A 10 -1.62 -13.09 -7.56
CA LEU A 10 -1.51 -12.85 -9.00
C LEU A 10 -0.65 -11.63 -9.28
N ILE A 11 0.33 -11.77 -10.17
CA ILE A 11 1.03 -10.64 -10.79
C ILE A 11 0.40 -10.45 -12.16
N ILE A 12 -0.25 -9.30 -12.37
CA ILE A 12 -0.93 -8.99 -13.62
C ILE A 12 0.08 -8.43 -14.65
N ASP A 13 0.95 -7.52 -14.22
CA ASP A 13 1.81 -6.78 -15.12
C ASP A 13 3.00 -6.12 -14.37
N PHE A 14 3.99 -5.63 -15.10
CA PHE A 14 5.11 -4.84 -14.59
C PHE A 14 5.46 -3.71 -15.55
N GLU A 15 5.95 -2.59 -15.02
CA GLU A 15 6.44 -1.46 -15.80
C GLU A 15 7.89 -1.18 -15.43
N LEU A 16 8.74 -1.04 -16.45
CA LEU A 16 10.14 -0.68 -16.27
C LEU A 16 10.30 0.83 -16.27
N TYR A 17 11.32 1.29 -15.54
CA TYR A 17 11.75 2.66 -15.58
C TYR A 17 12.36 3.00 -16.95
N LYS A 18 11.92 4.09 -17.56
CA LYS A 18 12.37 4.55 -18.88
C LYS A 18 13.20 5.83 -18.72
N GLY A 19 14.52 5.70 -18.81
CA GLY A 19 15.46 6.81 -18.55
C GLY A 19 15.25 8.09 -19.38
N CYS A 20 14.63 7.99 -20.56
CA CYS A 20 14.35 9.15 -21.43
C CYS A 20 12.98 9.80 -21.16
N GLU A 21 12.04 9.08 -20.55
CA GLU A 21 10.66 9.55 -20.31
C GLU A 21 10.41 9.88 -18.83
N ASP A 22 11.08 9.16 -17.91
CA ASP A 22 10.85 9.23 -16.48
C ASP A 22 11.89 10.15 -15.81
N SER A 23 11.41 11.07 -14.97
CA SER A 23 12.23 12.04 -14.23
C SER A 23 13.28 11.34 -13.37
N SER A 24 14.57 11.63 -13.59
CA SER A 24 15.70 11.08 -12.82
C SER A 24 15.66 11.43 -11.32
N LYS A 25 14.76 12.34 -10.92
CA LYS A 25 14.45 12.57 -9.52
C LYS A 25 13.76 11.34 -8.94
N LYS A 26 14.39 10.80 -7.89
CA LYS A 26 14.04 9.58 -7.15
C LYS A 26 12.53 9.38 -6.90
N ASP A 27 11.80 10.47 -6.65
CA ASP A 27 10.41 10.44 -6.21
C ASP A 27 9.40 10.62 -7.37
N GLU A 28 9.77 11.41 -8.38
CA GLU A 28 8.88 11.73 -9.52
C GLU A 28 8.83 10.58 -10.53
N GLY A 29 9.99 9.95 -10.80
CA GLY A 29 10.08 8.87 -11.77
C GLY A 29 9.33 7.60 -11.32
N GLU A 30 9.42 7.20 -10.05
CA GLU A 30 8.69 6.04 -9.52
C GLU A 30 7.17 6.22 -9.62
N LEU A 31 6.66 7.41 -9.29
CA LEU A 31 5.22 7.71 -9.43
C LEU A 31 4.79 7.72 -10.89
N THR A 32 5.61 8.23 -11.79
CA THR A 32 5.32 8.26 -13.23
C THR A 32 5.17 6.84 -13.78
N VAL A 33 6.11 5.96 -13.44
CA VAL A 33 6.07 4.52 -13.77
C VAL A 33 4.80 3.87 -13.20
N ALA A 34 4.47 4.13 -11.94
CA ALA A 34 3.29 3.56 -11.29
C ALA A 34 1.98 4.02 -11.94
N LYS A 35 1.87 5.30 -12.31
CA LYS A 35 0.70 5.85 -13.00
C LYS A 35 0.53 5.22 -14.38
N ARG A 36 1.63 5.10 -15.14
CA ARG A 36 1.65 4.46 -16.46
C ARG A 36 1.21 3.00 -16.37
N LEU A 37 1.72 2.26 -15.39
CA LEU A 37 1.31 0.87 -15.12
C LEU A 37 -0.19 0.79 -14.81
N LEU A 38 -0.69 1.63 -13.89
CA LEU A 38 -2.11 1.62 -13.52
C LEU A 38 -2.99 1.92 -14.74
N SER A 39 -2.66 2.94 -15.53
CA SER A 39 -3.41 3.29 -16.73
C SER A 39 -3.43 2.16 -17.77
N ARG A 40 -2.30 1.47 -17.97
CA ARG A 40 -2.22 0.32 -18.88
C ARG A 40 -3.06 -0.85 -18.38
N VAL A 41 -2.90 -1.23 -17.12
CA VAL A 41 -3.67 -2.34 -16.52
C VAL A 41 -5.16 -2.03 -16.53
N MET A 42 -5.58 -0.81 -16.21
CA MET A 42 -7.01 -0.45 -16.24
C MET A 42 -7.58 -0.37 -17.67
N LYS A 43 -6.74 -0.11 -18.68
CA LYS A 43 -7.12 -0.14 -20.09
C LYS A 43 -7.30 -1.58 -20.61
N GLU A 44 -6.35 -2.46 -20.29
CA GLU A 44 -6.30 -3.85 -20.78
C GLU A 44 -7.20 -4.80 -19.97
N HIS A 45 -7.30 -4.56 -18.67
CA HIS A 45 -8.03 -5.37 -17.71
C HIS A 45 -9.07 -4.53 -16.96
N LYS A 46 -10.07 -4.04 -17.71
CA LYS A 46 -11.18 -3.28 -17.13
C LYS A 46 -11.84 -4.08 -16.01
N HIS A 47 -12.05 -3.43 -14.86
CA HIS A 47 -12.65 -4.00 -13.65
C HIS A 47 -11.83 -5.08 -12.92
N ALA A 48 -10.57 -5.34 -13.32
CA ALA A 48 -9.73 -6.30 -12.60
C ALA A 48 -9.20 -5.77 -11.27
N ILE A 49 -9.07 -4.45 -11.14
CA ILE A 49 -8.54 -3.79 -9.94
C ILE A 49 -9.56 -2.76 -9.46
N GLU A 50 -9.99 -2.91 -8.21
CA GLU A 50 -10.87 -1.96 -7.52
C GLU A 50 -10.10 -1.11 -6.51
N VAL A 51 -9.02 -1.64 -5.94
CA VAL A 51 -8.25 -1.01 -4.87
C VAL A 51 -6.77 -1.08 -5.20
N VAL A 52 -6.06 0.04 -5.02
CA VAL A 52 -4.59 0.08 -5.11
C VAL A 52 -4.00 0.50 -3.78
N VAL A 53 -3.01 -0.27 -3.29
CA VAL A 53 -2.31 0.02 -2.04
C VAL A 53 -0.90 0.49 -2.34
N TYR A 54 -0.53 1.70 -1.92
CA TYR A 54 0.76 2.31 -2.23
C TYR A 54 1.46 2.88 -0.98
N ASP A 55 2.78 3.04 -1.06
CA ASP A 55 3.57 3.64 0.03
C ASP A 55 3.46 5.18 0.06
N ALA A 56 4.08 5.80 1.06
CA ALA A 56 3.95 7.21 1.39
C ALA A 56 4.33 8.19 0.27
N LEU A 57 5.14 7.76 -0.70
CA LEU A 57 5.48 8.54 -1.88
C LEU A 57 4.23 9.00 -2.66
N ALA A 58 3.21 8.14 -2.71
CA ALA A 58 1.96 8.40 -3.43
C ALA A 58 0.96 9.27 -2.65
N CYS A 59 1.31 9.76 -1.46
CA CYS A 59 0.39 10.55 -0.65
C CYS A 59 0.39 12.02 -1.12
N ASN A 60 -0.04 12.25 -2.36
CA ASN A 60 -0.18 13.55 -2.98
C ASN A 60 -1.43 13.58 -3.89
N SER A 61 -1.92 14.79 -4.19
CA SER A 61 -3.10 15.01 -5.03
C SER A 61 -3.00 14.33 -6.39
N SER A 62 -1.82 14.44 -7.01
CA SER A 62 -1.55 13.94 -8.36
C SER A 62 -1.73 12.42 -8.49
N TRP A 63 -1.37 11.63 -7.47
CA TRP A 63 -1.62 10.18 -7.45
C TRP A 63 -3.08 9.85 -7.14
N ILE A 64 -3.66 10.53 -6.15
CA ILE A 64 -5.04 10.28 -5.72
C ILE A 64 -6.00 10.55 -6.87
N ASN A 65 -5.89 11.70 -7.52
CA ASN A 65 -6.72 12.05 -8.68
C ASN A 65 -6.53 11.05 -9.83
N HIS A 66 -5.30 10.59 -10.09
CA HIS A 66 -5.06 9.57 -11.12
C HIS A 66 -5.78 8.24 -10.83
N CYS A 67 -5.87 7.84 -9.57
CA CYS A 67 -6.64 6.65 -9.18
C CYS A 67 -8.15 6.89 -9.37
N LEU A 68 -8.65 8.07 -8.98
CA LEU A 68 -10.05 8.47 -9.12
C LEU A 68 -10.50 8.53 -10.57
N ASP A 69 -9.68 9.10 -11.46
CA ASP A 69 -9.93 9.14 -12.91
C ASP A 69 -10.09 7.74 -13.51
N HIS A 70 -9.37 6.76 -12.94
CA HIS A 70 -9.47 5.35 -13.30
C HIS A 70 -10.53 4.56 -12.51
N LYS A 71 -11.29 5.21 -11.63
CA LYS A 71 -12.29 4.60 -10.74
C LYS A 71 -11.71 3.50 -9.84
N VAL A 72 -10.46 3.69 -9.41
CA VAL A 72 -9.74 2.80 -8.49
C VAL A 72 -9.62 3.50 -7.15
N ILE A 73 -9.87 2.78 -6.05
CA ILE A 73 -9.78 3.30 -4.70
C ILE A 73 -8.30 3.31 -4.26
N PRO A 74 -7.68 4.48 -4.05
CA PRO A 74 -6.35 4.56 -3.47
C PRO A 74 -6.39 4.28 -1.97
N ILE A 75 -5.45 3.45 -1.50
CA ILE A 75 -5.08 3.30 -0.10
C ILE A 75 -3.59 3.61 0.00
N VAL A 76 -3.26 4.72 0.65
CA VAL A 76 -1.89 5.23 0.65
C VAL A 76 -1.38 5.35 2.07
N HIS A 77 -0.20 4.79 2.34
CA HIS A 77 0.49 4.96 3.61
C HIS A 77 0.85 6.44 3.85
N VAL A 78 0.94 6.87 5.10
CA VAL A 78 1.42 8.20 5.48
C VAL A 78 2.58 8.05 6.45
N LYS A 79 3.76 8.57 6.09
CA LYS A 79 4.98 8.43 6.90
C LYS A 79 5.30 9.68 7.70
N ASP A 80 5.31 10.84 7.04
CA ASP A 80 5.27 12.18 7.63
C ASP A 80 5.43 13.17 6.48
N ASN A 81 4.43 14.03 6.28
CA ASN A 81 4.32 14.76 5.04
C ASN A 81 4.46 16.27 5.30
N ASN A 82 5.17 16.94 4.39
CA ASN A 82 5.22 18.41 4.31
C ASN A 82 3.85 19.02 3.96
N ILE A 83 2.85 18.20 3.67
CA ILE A 83 1.49 18.60 3.31
C ILE A 83 0.75 19.09 4.55
N THR A 84 0.31 20.36 4.53
CA THR A 84 -0.35 21.04 5.64
C THR A 84 -1.63 20.33 6.09
N SER A 85 -2.49 19.93 5.15
CA SER A 85 -3.74 19.24 5.46
C SER A 85 -3.54 17.92 6.21
N ILE A 86 -2.47 17.17 5.89
CA ILE A 86 -2.10 15.95 6.61
C ILE A 86 -1.65 16.25 8.04
N LYS A 87 -0.92 17.35 8.27
CA LYS A 87 -0.51 17.77 9.63
C LYS A 87 -1.72 18.15 10.49
N GLU A 88 -2.68 18.85 9.90
CA GLU A 88 -3.92 19.26 10.57
C GLU A 88 -4.77 18.05 10.95
N VAL A 89 -5.06 17.14 10.02
CA VAL A 89 -5.86 15.94 10.32
C VAL A 89 -5.14 15.02 11.30
N LYS A 90 -3.80 14.92 11.23
CA LYS A 90 -2.99 14.18 12.22
C LYS A 90 -3.13 14.77 13.61
N THR A 91 -3.24 16.08 13.75
CA THR A 91 -3.46 16.75 15.04
C THR A 91 -4.86 16.48 15.57
N LYS A 92 -5.89 16.52 14.70
CA LYS A 92 -7.28 16.22 15.06
C LYS A 92 -7.43 14.77 15.53
N ILE A 93 -6.95 13.80 14.73
CA ILE A 93 -7.10 12.37 15.03
C ILE A 93 -6.32 11.94 16.28
N ASN A 94 -5.22 12.63 16.62
CA ASN A 94 -4.48 12.38 17.86
C ASN A 94 -5.26 12.77 19.12
N LYS A 95 -6.19 13.73 19.01
CA LYS A 95 -7.11 14.15 20.07
C LYS A 95 -8.47 13.47 19.96
N GLY A 96 -8.68 12.69 18.91
CA GLY A 96 -9.94 12.05 18.59
C GLY A 96 -10.22 10.81 19.46
N ASN A 97 -11.47 10.35 19.38
CA ASN A 97 -11.92 9.16 20.08
C ASN A 97 -11.55 7.89 19.30
N VAL A 98 -11.32 6.81 20.04
CA VAL A 98 -11.12 5.48 19.47
C VAL A 98 -12.44 5.03 18.82
N ARG A 99 -12.34 4.53 17.59
CA ARG A 99 -13.48 4.06 16.80
C ARG A 99 -13.67 2.56 16.94
N GLU A 100 -12.58 1.81 16.84
CA GLU A 100 -12.59 0.36 17.01
C GLU A 100 -11.34 -0.10 17.77
N VAL A 101 -11.49 -1.19 18.53
CA VAL A 101 -10.39 -1.89 19.22
C VAL A 101 -10.49 -3.38 18.93
N TRP A 102 -9.38 -4.02 18.57
CA TRP A 102 -9.31 -5.46 18.42
C TRP A 102 -7.91 -5.99 18.75
N GLN A 103 -7.80 -7.31 18.89
CA GLN A 103 -6.52 -8.00 19.02
C GLN A 103 -6.08 -8.55 17.66
N ASP A 104 -4.86 -8.23 17.23
CA ASP A 104 -4.20 -8.88 16.10
C ASP A 104 -3.41 -10.08 16.64
N GLU A 105 -3.98 -11.27 16.54
CA GLU A 105 -3.38 -12.52 17.02
C GLU A 105 -2.05 -12.82 16.32
N LYS A 106 -1.96 -12.57 14.99
CA LYS A 106 -0.74 -12.82 14.21
C LYS A 106 0.44 -11.99 14.72
N ARG A 107 0.18 -10.79 15.25
CA ARG A 107 1.21 -9.84 15.71
C ARG A 107 1.24 -9.65 17.22
N GLU A 108 0.40 -10.39 17.94
CA GLU A 108 0.23 -10.34 19.39
C GLU A 108 0.14 -8.90 19.93
N CYS A 109 -0.77 -8.10 19.35
CA CYS A 109 -0.91 -6.70 19.74
C CYS A 109 -2.35 -6.22 19.76
N GLU A 110 -2.64 -5.30 20.69
CA GLU A 110 -3.89 -4.55 20.69
C GLU A 110 -3.79 -3.44 19.64
N VAL A 111 -4.79 -3.37 18.77
CA VAL A 111 -4.92 -2.34 17.75
C VAL A 111 -6.07 -1.42 18.13
N LYS A 112 -5.79 -0.12 18.19
CA LYS A 112 -6.80 0.94 18.31
C LYS A 112 -6.87 1.70 17.00
N ALA A 113 -8.04 1.71 16.38
CA ALA A 113 -8.29 2.46 15.17
C ALA A 113 -8.98 3.79 15.46
N TYR A 114 -8.57 4.80 14.73
CA TYR A 114 -9.13 6.14 14.71
C TYR A 114 -9.37 6.50 13.25
N GLU A 115 -10.38 7.32 13.00
CA GLU A 115 -10.66 7.85 11.66
C GLU A 115 -11.12 9.30 11.75
N GLU A 116 -10.73 10.07 10.74
CA GLU A 116 -11.15 11.45 10.55
C GLU A 116 -11.34 11.75 9.06
N THR A 117 -12.17 12.76 8.77
CA THR A 117 -12.37 13.26 7.40
C THR A 117 -11.57 14.53 7.19
N PHE A 118 -10.95 14.69 6.02
CA PHE A 118 -10.24 15.90 5.66
C PHE A 118 -10.29 16.17 4.16
N LYS A 119 -9.85 17.37 3.76
CA LYS A 119 -9.67 17.75 2.35
C LYS A 119 -8.19 17.95 2.07
N MET A 120 -7.76 17.57 0.87
CA MET A 120 -6.42 17.83 0.37
C MET A 120 -6.50 18.79 -0.79
N ASP A 121 -5.53 19.69 -0.90
CA ASP A 121 -5.44 20.62 -2.03
C ASP A 121 -5.46 19.84 -3.34
N GLU A 122 -6.17 20.37 -4.34
CA GLU A 122 -6.36 19.77 -5.67
C GLU A 122 -7.14 18.45 -5.72
N VAL A 123 -7.59 17.90 -4.58
CA VAL A 123 -8.50 16.75 -4.54
C VAL A 123 -9.89 17.25 -4.21
N ILE A 124 -10.83 17.08 -5.15
CA ILE A 124 -12.20 17.58 -5.02
C ILE A 124 -12.96 16.82 -3.93
N GLU A 125 -12.75 15.52 -3.88
CA GLU A 125 -13.45 14.60 -3.00
C GLU A 125 -12.90 14.65 -1.56
N PRO A 126 -13.77 14.50 -0.54
CA PRO A 126 -13.30 14.36 0.83
C PRO A 126 -12.52 13.05 0.99
N LEU A 127 -11.44 13.11 1.77
CA LEU A 127 -10.58 11.97 2.04
C LEU A 127 -10.77 11.45 3.46
N ARG A 128 -10.68 10.13 3.60
CA ARG A 128 -10.69 9.43 4.87
C ARG A 128 -9.25 9.25 5.34
N PHE A 129 -8.96 9.76 6.52
CA PHE A 129 -7.68 9.57 7.21
C PHE A 129 -7.87 8.53 8.31
N VAL A 130 -7.04 7.48 8.31
CA VAL A 130 -7.13 6.40 9.30
C VAL A 130 -5.80 6.25 10.02
N LYS A 131 -5.87 6.11 11.35
CA LYS A 131 -4.74 5.83 12.21
C LYS A 131 -4.96 4.52 12.96
N PHE A 132 -3.98 3.64 12.89
CA PHE A 132 -3.90 2.43 13.72
C PHE A 132 -2.78 2.59 14.73
N SER A 133 -3.11 2.68 16.01
CA SER A 133 -2.14 2.62 17.11
C SER A 133 -2.02 1.17 17.59
N LYS A 134 -0.81 0.65 17.66
CA LYS A 134 -0.53 -0.74 18.05
C LYS A 134 0.28 -0.75 19.33
N LYS A 135 -0.20 -1.48 20.33
CA LYS A 135 0.50 -1.69 21.60
C LYS A 135 0.92 -3.17 21.69
N ARG A 136 2.23 -3.43 21.66
CA ARG A 136 2.79 -4.78 21.84
C ARG A 136 3.01 -5.09 23.33
N LYS A 137 3.06 -6.37 23.68
CA LYS A 137 3.31 -6.87 25.06
C LYS A 137 4.59 -6.30 25.70
N GLN A 138 5.63 -6.01 24.91
CA GLN A 138 6.89 -5.40 25.38
C GLN A 138 6.82 -3.87 25.59
N GLY A 139 5.64 -3.26 25.56
CA GLY A 139 5.47 -1.81 25.69
C GLY A 139 5.91 -1.00 24.46
N LYS A 140 6.32 -1.65 23.37
CA LYS A 140 6.62 -0.98 22.09
C LYS A 140 5.33 -0.50 21.44
N TYR A 141 5.27 0.81 21.21
CA TYR A 141 4.19 1.47 20.47
C TYR A 141 4.61 1.67 19.01
N SER A 142 3.71 1.36 18.09
CA SER A 142 3.87 1.72 16.68
C SER A 142 2.56 2.25 16.14
N GLN A 143 2.64 3.11 15.13
CA GLN A 143 1.47 3.64 14.45
C GLN A 143 1.57 3.40 12.95
N VAL A 144 0.42 3.16 12.32
CA VAL A 144 0.27 3.16 10.87
C VAL A 144 -0.78 4.21 10.54
N LEU A 145 -0.42 5.12 9.65
CA LEU A 145 -1.29 6.18 9.17
C LEU A 145 -1.56 5.93 7.70
N MET A 146 -2.79 6.19 7.24
CA MET A 146 -3.15 6.03 5.84
C MET A 146 -4.24 6.98 5.41
N VAL A 147 -4.31 7.20 4.10
CA VAL A 147 -5.35 7.97 3.42
C VAL A 147 -6.06 7.06 2.44
N THR A 148 -7.37 7.18 2.34
CA THR A 148 -8.19 6.56 1.30
C THR A 148 -9.36 7.44 0.92
N THR A 149 -9.96 7.19 -0.23
CA THR A 149 -11.18 7.88 -0.70
C THR A 149 -12.45 7.15 -0.28
N ASP A 150 -12.36 5.87 0.11
CA ASP A 150 -13.54 5.06 0.44
C ASP A 150 -13.84 5.00 1.95
N PHE A 151 -15.09 5.31 2.30
CA PHE A 151 -15.61 5.33 3.66
C PHE A 151 -16.30 4.03 4.09
N ASN A 152 -16.57 3.14 3.14
CA ASN A 152 -17.32 1.90 3.35
C ASN A 152 -16.39 0.70 3.62
N ILE A 153 -15.13 0.74 3.20
CA ILE A 153 -14.17 -0.33 3.52
C ILE A 153 -14.00 -0.41 5.05
N PRO A 154 -14.22 -1.58 5.68
CA PRO A 154 -14.08 -1.74 7.12
C PRO A 154 -12.66 -1.46 7.62
N LEU A 155 -12.52 -0.90 8.82
CA LEU A 155 -11.21 -0.52 9.40
C LEU A 155 -10.25 -1.73 9.52
N GLN A 156 -10.77 -2.90 9.92
CA GLN A 156 -9.99 -4.14 9.97
C GLN A 156 -9.51 -4.59 8.58
N THR A 157 -10.28 -4.34 7.53
CA THR A 157 -9.92 -4.64 6.14
C THR A 157 -8.79 -3.72 5.66
N LEU A 158 -8.90 -2.41 5.92
CA LEU A 158 -7.84 -1.43 5.65
C LEU A 158 -6.55 -1.78 6.39
N TYR A 159 -6.66 -2.18 7.66
CA TYR A 159 -5.53 -2.65 8.46
C TYR A 159 -4.84 -3.85 7.80
N LYS A 160 -5.60 -4.88 7.37
CA LYS A 160 -5.06 -6.06 6.68
C LYS A 160 -4.35 -5.67 5.37
N MET A 161 -4.95 -4.81 4.55
CA MET A 161 -4.36 -4.33 3.29
C MET A 161 -2.99 -3.65 3.52
N MET A 162 -2.93 -2.73 4.47
CA MET A 162 -1.68 -2.02 4.80
C MET A 162 -0.59 -2.95 5.34
N HIS A 163 -0.97 -3.96 6.11
CA HIS A 163 -0.02 -4.94 6.62
C HIS A 163 0.47 -5.90 5.53
N MET A 164 -0.39 -6.31 4.61
CA MET A 164 0.02 -7.13 3.47
C MET A 164 1.00 -6.38 2.56
N ARG A 165 0.87 -5.06 2.42
CA ARG A 165 1.88 -4.24 1.74
C ARG A 165 3.28 -4.41 2.36
N TRP A 166 3.38 -4.37 3.69
CA TRP A 166 4.65 -4.59 4.40
C TRP A 166 5.13 -6.03 4.33
N ASP A 167 4.24 -7.00 4.52
CA ASP A 167 4.59 -8.43 4.41
C ASP A 167 5.10 -8.75 2.98
N ASN A 168 4.57 -8.07 1.95
CA ASN A 168 5.06 -8.16 0.57
C ASN A 168 6.42 -7.49 0.38
N GLU A 169 6.71 -6.39 1.06
CA GLU A 169 8.03 -5.74 1.02
C GLU A 169 9.11 -6.66 1.60
N ILE A 170 8.78 -7.43 2.65
CA ILE A 170 9.64 -8.47 3.22
C ILE A 170 9.87 -9.61 2.21
N GLN A 171 8.85 -10.03 1.46
CA GLN A 171 9.02 -11.01 0.37
C GLN A 171 9.80 -10.43 -0.83
N ARG A 172 9.64 -9.13 -1.10
CA ARG A 172 10.38 -8.40 -2.14
C ARG A 172 11.85 -8.23 -1.78
N LEU A 173 12.22 -8.24 -0.49
CA LEU A 173 13.63 -8.35 -0.07
C LEU A 173 14.20 -9.71 -0.50
N THR A 174 13.43 -10.79 -0.35
CA THR A 174 13.82 -12.13 -0.82
C THR A 174 13.98 -12.16 -2.34
N ILE A 175 13.06 -11.52 -3.08
CA ILE A 175 13.16 -11.39 -4.55
C ILE A 175 14.29 -10.44 -4.98
N LYS A 176 14.53 -9.34 -4.26
CA LYS A 176 15.66 -8.43 -4.51
C LYS A 176 17.00 -9.11 -4.22
N GLU A 177 17.08 -9.97 -3.21
CA GLU A 177 18.25 -10.83 -2.97
C GLU A 177 18.41 -11.86 -4.07
N ILE A 178 17.33 -12.49 -4.54
CA ILE A 178 17.35 -13.37 -5.71
C ILE A 178 17.83 -12.60 -6.95
N ILE A 179 17.31 -11.40 -7.23
CA ILE A 179 17.74 -10.57 -8.37
C ILE A 179 19.19 -10.10 -8.21
N ARG A 180 19.63 -9.74 -6.99
CA ARG A 180 21.02 -9.39 -6.68
C ARG A 180 21.97 -10.57 -6.83
N LEU A 181 21.51 -11.78 -6.52
CA LEU A 181 22.24 -13.04 -6.74
C LEU A 181 22.31 -13.38 -8.24
N LEU A 182 21.23 -13.13 -9.00
CA LEU A 182 21.16 -13.30 -10.45
C LEU A 182 22.07 -12.30 -11.20
N GLN A 183 22.19 -11.05 -10.73
CA GLN A 183 23.08 -10.03 -11.31
C GLN A 183 24.57 -10.24 -11.00
N LYS A 184 24.93 -11.18 -10.11
CA LYS A 184 26.32 -11.43 -9.65
C LYS A 184 26.95 -12.70 -10.23
N GLU A 185 26.40 -13.28 -11.30
CA GLU A 185 26.91 -14.52 -11.94
C GLU A 185 27.26 -15.64 -10.93
N LEU A 186 26.44 -15.86 -9.91
CA LEU A 186 26.58 -17.00 -8.99
C LEU A 186 25.46 -18.03 -9.24
N TYR A 187 25.71 -18.94 -10.17
CA TYR A 187 24.95 -20.16 -10.32
C TYR A 187 25.45 -21.21 -9.34
N LEU A 188 24.61 -21.63 -8.39
CA LEU A 188 24.47 -23.01 -7.87
C LEU A 188 23.68 -22.96 -6.56
N LEU A 189 22.38 -23.23 -6.61
CA LEU A 189 21.66 -23.86 -5.50
C LEU A 189 20.39 -24.51 -6.05
N LYS A 190 20.57 -25.76 -6.48
CA LYS A 190 19.63 -26.90 -6.52
C LYS A 190 18.28 -26.62 -5.85
N TYR A 191 17.30 -26.08 -6.58
CA TYR A 191 15.90 -26.08 -6.13
C TYR A 191 15.21 -27.35 -6.63
N ASN A 192 14.73 -28.12 -5.66
CA ASN A 192 14.15 -29.44 -5.82
C ASN A 192 12.84 -29.36 -6.64
N ARG A 193 12.68 -30.31 -7.55
CA ARG A 193 11.75 -30.37 -8.68
C ARG A 193 10.28 -30.65 -8.28
N LYS A 194 9.80 -30.10 -7.15
CA LYS A 194 8.48 -30.45 -6.57
C LYS A 194 7.38 -29.40 -6.71
N TYR A 195 7.67 -28.26 -7.36
CA TYR A 195 6.67 -27.22 -7.64
C TYR A 195 6.77 -26.79 -9.10
N ILE A 196 6.48 -27.73 -10.00
CA ILE A 196 6.13 -27.44 -11.38
C ILE A 196 4.72 -28.00 -11.54
N PHE A 197 3.80 -27.10 -11.88
CA PHE A 197 2.41 -27.31 -12.27
C PHE A 197 2.11 -28.76 -12.71
N ASP A 198 1.30 -29.44 -11.90
CA ASP A 198 0.63 -30.65 -12.34
C ASP A 198 -0.60 -30.21 -13.14
N THR A 199 -0.47 -30.26 -14.47
CA THR A 199 -1.61 -30.26 -15.38
C THR A 199 -1.61 -31.60 -16.10
N THR A 200 -1.99 -32.66 -15.39
CA THR A 200 -3.07 -33.62 -15.72
C THR A 200 -3.02 -34.81 -14.77
#